data_AF-A0A2K2DNY3-F1
#
_entry.id   AF-A0A2K2DNY3-F1
#
_cell.length_a   1.000
_cell.length_b   1.000
_cell.length_c   1.000
_cell.angle_alpha   90.00
_cell.angle_beta   90.00
_cell.angle_gamma   90.00
#
_symmetry.space_group_name_H-M   'P 1'
#
loop_
_entity.id
_entity.type
_entity.pdbx_description
1 polymer ?
#
loop_
_entity_poly.entity_id
_entity_poly.type
_entity_poly.pdbx_seq_one_letter_code
_entity_poly.pdbx_strand_id
1 'polypeptide(L)' 'LWWADRITSAKPLCKLPAKAFASIFLLTLWEMWKERNRCVFQHKLSSPAVVLVLIKEEAALWKRAGVRIGIRAT' A
#
# COMPACT_ATOMS: atom_id res chain seq x y z
N LEU A 1 -17.20 -0.25 13.11
CA LEU A 1 -16.28 -1.22 12.46
C LEU A 1 -14.93 -1.17 13.17
N TRP A 2 -14.47 -2.28 13.74
CA TRP A 2 -13.26 -2.37 14.57
C TRP A 2 -11.99 -1.75 13.93
N TRP A 3 -11.90 -1.79 12.60
CA TRP A 3 -10.76 -1.23 11.87
C TRP A 3 -10.79 0.30 11.75
N ALA A 4 -11.96 0.93 11.77
CA ALA A 4 -12.10 2.38 11.66
C ALA A 4 -11.57 3.09 12.92
N ASP A 5 -11.86 2.52 14.09
CA ASP A 5 -11.41 3.04 15.39
C ASP A 5 -9.87 3.00 15.53
N ARG A 6 -9.22 2.01 14.93
CA ARG A 6 -7.75 1.91 14.90
C ARG A 6 -7.08 2.98 14.03
N ILE A 7 -7.76 3.44 12.98
CA ILE A 7 -7.26 4.53 12.12
C ILE A 7 -7.37 5.88 12.84
N THR A 8 -8.48 6.10 13.56
CA THR A 8 -8.72 7.35 14.31
C THR A 8 -7.93 7.43 15.61
N SER A 9 -7.71 6.30 16.28
CA SER A 9 -7.01 6.23 17.58
C SER A 9 -5.50 6.03 17.45
N ALA A 10 -4.98 5.85 16.23
CA ALA A 10 -3.54 5.89 16.00
C ALA A 10 -3.04 7.32 16.27
N LYS A 11 -2.36 7.52 17.41
CA LYS A 11 -1.47 8.69 17.59
C LYS A 11 -0.63 8.81 16.32
N PRO A 12 -0.41 10.03 15.76
CA PRO A 12 0.39 10.18 14.55
C PRO A 12 1.80 9.64 14.81
N LEU A 13 2.01 8.37 14.48
CA LEU A 13 3.28 7.65 14.63
C LEU A 13 4.35 8.28 13.73
N CYS A 14 3.95 9.11 12.78
CA CYS A 14 4.81 9.87 11.90
C CYS A 14 4.10 11.18 11.54
N LYS A 15 4.87 12.23 11.22
CA LYS A 15 4.36 13.50 10.67
C LYS A 15 3.70 13.35 9.28
N LEU A 16 3.46 12.12 8.83
CA LEU A 16 2.78 11.82 7.59
C LEU A 16 1.28 12.09 7.75
N PRO A 17 0.63 12.76 6.78
CA PRO A 17 -0.82 12.87 6.76
C PRO A 17 -1.44 11.47 6.84
N ALA A 18 -2.45 11.25 7.69
CA ALA A 18 -3.12 9.95 7.84
C ALA A 18 -3.60 9.36 6.49
N LYS A 19 -3.99 10.23 5.56
CA LYS A 19 -4.34 9.87 4.17
C LYS A 19 -3.16 9.26 3.40
N ALA A 20 -1.96 9.81 3.57
CA ALA A 20 -0.75 9.29 2.92
C ALA A 20 -0.39 7.89 3.44
N PHE A 21 -0.50 7.70 4.76
CA PHE A 21 -0.32 6.39 5.38
C PHE A 21 -1.33 5.36 4.87
N ALA A 22 -2.63 5.72 4.85
CA ALA A 22 -3.69 4.83 4.37
C ALA A 22 -3.45 4.39 2.91
N SER A 23 -3.02 5.30 2.03
CA SER A 23 -2.71 4.94 0.64
C SER A 23 -1.50 4.02 0.50
N ILE A 24 -0.42 4.25 1.26
CA ILE A 24 0.75 3.33 1.25
C ILE A 24 0.35 1.96 1.81
N PHE A 25 -0.48 1.93 2.85
CA PHE A 25 -1.00 0.69 3.43
C PHE A 25 -1.84 -0.09 2.41
N LEU A 26 -2.77 0.57 1.71
CA LEU A 26 -3.56 -0.04 0.64
C LEU A 26 -2.70 -0.55 -0.51
N LEU A 27 -1.68 0.22 -0.92
CA LEU A 27 -0.74 -0.23 -1.95
C LEU A 27 0.04 -1.47 -1.50
N THR A 28 0.45 -1.52 -0.24
CA THR A 28 1.13 -2.69 0.34
C THR A 28 0.23 -3.92 0.31
N LEU A 29 -1.04 -3.78 0.73
CA LEU A 29 -2.02 -4.87 0.66
C LEU A 29 -2.26 -5.33 -0.79
N TRP A 30 -2.31 -4.39 -1.73
CA TRP A 30 -2.45 -4.67 -3.16
C TRP A 30 -1.27 -5.49 -3.71
N GLU A 31 -0.03 -5.12 -3.41
CA GLU A 31 1.16 -5.89 -3.84
C GLU A 31 1.21 -7.28 -3.21
N MET A 32 0.82 -7.41 -1.93
CA MET A 32 0.73 -8.72 -1.27
C MET A 32 -0.31 -9.63 -1.93
N TRP A 33 -1.46 -9.06 -2.33
CA TRP A 33 -2.49 -9.80 -3.05
C TRP A 33 -2.00 -10.23 -4.44
N LYS A 34 -1.34 -9.35 -5.21
CA LYS A 34 -0.72 -9.70 -6.49
C LYS A 34 0.32 -10.81 -6.34
N GLU A 35 1.17 -10.77 -5.30
CA GLU A 35 2.15 -11.82 -5.03
C GLU A 35 1.48 -13.16 -4.73
N ARG A 36 0.46 -13.19 -3.86
CA ARG A 36 -0.33 -14.41 -3.60
C ARG A 36 -0.89 -15.00 -4.89
N ASN A 37 -1.45 -14.18 -5.77
CA ASN A 37 -1.95 -14.64 -7.07
C ASN A 37 -0.83 -15.16 -7.97
N ARG A 38 0.32 -14.50 -8.00
CA ARG A 38 1.48 -14.98 -8.76
C ARG A 38 1.96 -16.35 -8.27
N CYS A 39 2.01 -16.57 -6.96
CA CYS A 39 2.32 -17.88 -6.38
C CYS A 39 1.32 -18.96 -6.82
N VAL A 40 0.02 -18.65 -6.80
CA VAL A 40 -1.05 -19.61 -7.10
C VAL A 40 -1.15 -19.92 -8.60
N PHE A 41 -1.15 -18.89 -9.45
CA PHE A 41 -1.42 -19.05 -10.88
C PHE A 41 -0.16 -19.22 -11.73
N GLN A 42 0.99 -18.75 -11.27
CA GLN A 42 2.25 -18.83 -12.02
C GLN A 42 3.29 -19.73 -11.35
N HIS A 43 3.00 -20.30 -10.17
CA HIS A 43 3.93 -21.11 -9.38
C HIS A 43 5.27 -20.41 -9.11
N LYS A 44 5.26 -19.07 -9.04
CA LYS A 44 6.44 -18.25 -8.77
C LYS A 44 6.35 -17.66 -7.37
N LEU A 45 7.37 -17.94 -6.55
CA LEU A 45 7.54 -17.35 -5.23
C LEU A 45 8.61 -16.25 -5.28
N SER A 46 8.24 -15.05 -4.86
CA SER A 46 9.18 -13.94 -4.71
C SER A 46 9.58 -13.80 -3.25
N SER A 47 10.82 -13.37 -3.01
CA SER A 47 11.22 -13.04 -1.64
C SER A 47 10.48 -11.78 -1.16
N PRO A 48 10.28 -11.61 0.15
CA PRO A 48 9.70 -10.38 0.70
C PRO A 48 10.43 -9.12 0.25
N ALA A 49 11.75 -9.19 0.06
CA ALA A 49 12.55 -8.07 -0.45
C ALA A 49 12.14 -7.67 -1.87
N VAL A 50 11.85 -8.62 -2.75
CA VAL A 50 11.36 -8.35 -4.12
C VAL A 50 10.00 -7.68 -4.10
N VAL A 51 9.07 -8.16 -3.26
CA VAL A 51 7.75 -7.53 -3.11
C VAL A 51 7.89 -6.09 -2.61
N LEU A 52 8.84 -5.84 -1.71
CA LEU A 52 9.11 -4.49 -1.18
C LEU A 52 9.67 -3.54 -2.25
N VAL A 53 10.46 -4.04 -3.20
CA VAL A 53 10.91 -3.28 -4.37
C VAL A 53 9.71 -2.92 -5.26
N LEU A 54 8.82 -3.88 -5.54
CA LEU A 54 7.62 -3.64 -6.36
C LEU A 54 6.70 -2.56 -5.74
N ILE A 55 6.50 -2.59 -4.43
CA ILE A 55 5.75 -1.53 -3.71
C ILE A 55 6.37 -0.15 -3.95
N LYS A 56 7.71 -0.03 -3.86
CA LYS A 56 8.41 1.24 -4.06
C LYS A 56 8.32 1.73 -5.51
N GLU A 57 8.46 0.83 -6.47
CA GLU A 57 8.34 1.14 -7.90
C GLU A 57 6.93 1.63 -8.25
N GLU A 58 5.90 0.95 -7.73
CA GLU A 58 4.51 1.35 -7.97
C GLU A 58 4.15 2.66 -7.27
N ALA A 59 4.65 2.89 -6.05
CA ALA A 59 4.53 4.18 -5.37
C ALA A 59 5.18 5.32 -6.17
N ALA A 60 6.36 5.07 -6.76
CA ALA A 60 7.05 6.04 -7.62
C ALA A 60 6.29 6.29 -8.93
N LEU A 61 5.68 5.26 -9.52
CA LEU A 61 4.80 5.38 -10.67
C LEU A 61 3.58 6.25 -10.37
N TRP A 62 2.90 6.01 -9.24
CA TRP A 62 1.73 6.81 -8.83
C TRP A 62 2.10 8.28 -8.64
N LYS A 63 3.26 8.54 -8.01
CA LYS A 63 3.80 9.91 -7.88
C LYS A 63 4.05 10.56 -9.24
N ARG A 64 4.68 9.85 -10.19
CA ARG A 64 4.94 10.36 -11.56
C ARG A 64 3.66 10.62 -12.34
N ALA A 65 2.63 9.79 -12.15
CA ALA A 65 1.32 9.96 -12.76
C ALA A 65 0.50 11.13 -12.18
N GLY A 66 1.05 11.89 -11.22
CA GLY A 66 0.37 13.01 -10.58
C GLY A 66 -0.72 12.59 -9.59
N VAL A 67 -0.78 11.29 -9.23
CA VAL A 67 -1.70 10.81 -8.21
C VAL A 67 -1.22 11.36 -6.86
N ARG A 68 -1.97 12.32 -6.32
CA ARG A 68 -1.77 12.75 -4.93
C ARG A 68 -2.15 11.57 -4.04
N ILE A 69 -1.19 11.08 -3.27
CA ILE A 69 -1.39 10.07 -2.23
C ILE A 69 -2.33 10.69 -1.17
N GLY A 70 -3.62 10.57 -1.42
CA GLY A 70 -4.68 11.32 -0.79
C GLY A 70 -5.95 11.09 -1.59
N ILE A 71 -6.60 9.96 -1.31
CA ILE A 71 -7.85 9.52 -1.94
C ILE A 71 -8.83 10.72 -1.95
N ARG A 72 -9.15 11.23 -3.14
CA ARG A 72 -10.29 12.11 -3.31
C ARG A 72 -11.51 11.20 -3.34
N ALA A 73 -12.16 11.05 -2.18
CA ALA A 73 -13.53 10.57 -2.14
C ALA A 73 -14.38 11.64 -2.85
N THR A 74 -14.97 11.27 -3.98
CA THR A 74 -16.19 11.88 -4.51
C THR A 74 -17.38 11.23 -3.84
#